data_AF-A0A7C5YNF6-F1
#
_entry.id   AF-A0A7C5YNF6-F1
#
_cell.length_a   1.000
_cell.length_b   1.000
_cell.length_c   1.000
_cell.angle_alpha   90.00
_cell.angle_beta   90.00
_cell.angle_gamma   90.00
#
_symmetry.space_group_name_H-M   'P 1'
#
loop_
_entity.id
_entity.type
_entity.pdbx_description
1 polymer ?
#
loop_
_entity_poly.entity_id
_entity_poly.type
_entity_poly.pdbx_seq_one_letter_code
_entity_poly.pdbx_strand_id
1 'polypeptide(L)'
;MKIKMVITNKIKTLIIFLFYLGLAIALTFPFVKSYATYPIFDNLDIIVTFYNFFWQYYSITQLHTHPWFNPMISYPEGYSMVFFPVWIPYGIITLPFQLIFGSPQALPGVFHWLSIFSFALTGFLTFLIAKKISNRFYPSILAGILFSFLPFHYWHLPRCHSSCLELILLPIYFYLRLLEDKSKKAGILFGLSLTPLTYQSPNYLLYLAIFLALHWAYLFFTNRALFNKNWLQAISIALLVNILLSSPFLFFLAKELITKTTPASSILGEQNRYSANLLGLVLPGPNQKIYQAVGNFSENIIAQNGSSGKEIFPGYILLLSGILGIFFSRKTIKNYGFWVLSFLVFFILSLGPFLKFGKYTLFHPELPYFFLSKIFPFMEMDRSPVRMIIFVHFSLAMLSLGFFSQLEPKIAQKKKKFLLGLISALALIELNQAPIYLTKIPLPEIYQNIAQEKDKFTVLELPLLPETYRYAGIFQTYHRKYLAIDLTARKVGAGFYDRPMFFYLDEPLRFLLLTPEEQDQAKKEIETELGHRKIKYIILYLKFMDEEKIADLDRLLKILKPTKIFYSEPALKVYQFELKEN
;
A
#
# COMPACT_ATOMS: atom_id res chain seq x y z
N MET A 1 27.96 35.02 -14.42
CA MET A 1 28.52 33.72 -13.92
C MET A 1 27.56 32.92 -13.02
N LYS A 2 26.97 33.52 -11.96
CA LYS A 2 26.01 32.83 -11.06
C LYS A 2 24.76 32.25 -11.76
N ILE A 3 24.16 33.00 -12.69
CA ILE A 3 22.97 32.54 -13.45
C ILE A 3 23.29 31.30 -14.31
N LYS A 4 24.40 31.32 -15.06
CA LYS A 4 24.87 30.17 -15.88
C LYS A 4 25.10 28.92 -15.04
N MET A 5 25.64 29.07 -13.83
CA MET A 5 25.84 27.97 -12.88
C MET A 5 24.53 27.39 -12.35
N VAL A 6 23.56 28.26 -12.00
CA VAL A 6 22.22 27.83 -11.57
C VAL A 6 21.48 27.09 -12.69
N ILE A 7 21.52 27.61 -13.92
CA ILE A 7 20.92 26.98 -15.10
C ILE A 7 21.56 25.61 -15.35
N THR A 8 22.88 25.51 -15.31
CA THR A 8 23.61 24.24 -15.52
C THR A 8 23.25 23.19 -14.47
N ASN A 9 23.08 23.61 -13.21
CA ASN A 9 22.65 22.70 -12.14
C ASN A 9 21.20 22.25 -12.32
N LYS A 10 20.28 23.13 -12.73
CA LYS A 10 18.88 22.76 -13.02
C LYS A 10 18.79 21.77 -14.18
N ILE A 11 19.54 21.98 -15.25
CA ILE A 11 19.59 21.08 -16.41
C ILE A 11 20.11 19.69 -16.00
N LYS A 12 21.19 19.62 -15.22
CA LYS A 12 21.72 18.34 -14.71
C LYS A 12 20.67 17.59 -13.88
N THR A 13 19.99 18.29 -12.99
CA THR A 13 18.93 17.69 -12.16
C THR A 13 17.79 17.14 -13.02
N LEU A 14 17.36 17.90 -14.04
CA LEU A 14 16.33 17.45 -14.98
C LEU A 14 16.78 16.21 -15.77
N ILE A 15 18.02 16.18 -16.26
CA ILE A 15 18.57 15.02 -16.99
C ILE A 15 18.55 13.77 -16.09
N ILE A 16 18.91 13.89 -14.81
CA ILE A 16 18.87 12.75 -13.89
C ILE A 16 17.43 12.27 -13.64
N PHE A 17 16.48 13.19 -13.49
CA PHE A 17 15.07 12.81 -13.39
C PHE A 17 14.58 12.07 -14.65
N LEU A 18 14.88 12.60 -15.84
CA LEU A 18 14.52 11.97 -17.12
C LEU A 18 15.20 10.61 -17.31
N PHE A 19 16.41 10.43 -16.80
CA PHE A 19 17.10 9.14 -16.77
C PHE A 19 16.32 8.11 -15.93
N TYR A 20 15.93 8.44 -14.70
CA TYR A 20 15.11 7.55 -13.88
C TYR A 20 13.72 7.32 -14.46
N LEU A 21 13.13 8.32 -15.11
CA LEU A 21 11.87 8.17 -15.82
C LEU A 21 11.99 7.18 -16.99
N GLY A 22 13.04 7.28 -17.80
CA GLY A 22 13.32 6.32 -18.87
C GLY A 22 13.53 4.90 -18.35
N LEU A 23 14.27 4.73 -17.26
CA LEU A 23 14.42 3.43 -16.60
C LEU A 23 13.10 2.90 -16.05
N ALA A 24 12.29 3.75 -15.41
CA ALA A 24 10.98 3.36 -14.89
C ALA A 24 10.05 2.89 -16.02
N ILE A 25 10.01 3.61 -17.15
CA ILE A 25 9.24 3.18 -18.33
C ILE A 25 9.71 1.82 -18.84
N ALA A 26 11.02 1.59 -18.94
CA ALA A 26 11.57 0.33 -19.43
C ALA A 26 11.28 -0.84 -18.47
N LEU A 27 11.50 -0.65 -17.17
CA LEU A 27 11.38 -1.69 -16.15
C LEU A 27 9.96 -1.93 -15.63
N THR A 28 9.02 -1.05 -15.99
CA THR A 28 7.57 -1.26 -15.75
C THR A 28 6.79 -1.52 -17.03
N PHE A 29 7.49 -1.78 -18.15
CA PHE A 29 6.84 -2.17 -19.39
C PHE A 29 5.90 -3.36 -19.14
N PRO A 30 4.66 -3.40 -19.69
CA PRO A 30 4.12 -2.52 -20.74
C PRO A 30 3.23 -1.36 -20.26
N PHE A 31 3.40 -0.85 -19.04
CA PHE A 31 2.55 0.22 -18.48
C PHE A 31 2.33 1.42 -19.41
N VAL A 32 3.39 1.91 -20.07
CA VAL A 32 3.30 3.05 -21.01
C VAL A 32 2.40 2.79 -22.23
N LYS A 33 2.13 1.52 -22.57
CA LYS A 33 1.30 1.12 -23.73
C LYS A 33 -0.10 0.65 -23.33
N SER A 34 -0.38 0.47 -22.03
CA SER A 34 -1.65 -0.09 -21.58
C SER A 34 -2.51 0.92 -20.83
N TYR A 35 -3.81 0.92 -21.11
CA TYR A 35 -4.76 1.88 -20.56
C TYR A 35 -5.99 1.24 -19.89
N ALA A 36 -6.27 -0.04 -20.17
CA ALA A 36 -7.47 -0.74 -19.74
C ALA A 36 -7.17 -2.13 -19.13
N THR A 37 -5.94 -2.35 -18.67
CA THR A 37 -5.53 -3.60 -18.03
C THR A 37 -4.90 -3.30 -16.68
N TYR A 38 -4.92 -4.29 -15.81
CA TYR A 38 -4.48 -4.24 -14.42
C TYR A 38 -3.25 -5.11 -14.24
N PRO A 39 -2.25 -4.72 -13.44
CA PRO A 39 -1.16 -5.64 -13.14
C PRO A 39 -1.67 -6.87 -12.38
N ILE A 40 -1.27 -8.06 -12.83
CA ILE A 40 -1.57 -9.32 -12.15
C ILE A 40 -0.55 -9.49 -11.03
N PHE A 41 -1.07 -9.59 -9.81
CA PHE A 41 -0.34 -10.12 -8.66
C PHE A 41 -1.30 -11.04 -7.89
N ASP A 42 -0.76 -11.91 -7.02
CA ASP A 42 -1.50 -12.95 -6.25
C ASP A 42 -2.67 -12.42 -5.38
N ASN A 43 -2.95 -11.11 -5.36
CA ASN A 43 -3.94 -10.50 -4.48
C ASN A 43 -4.88 -9.53 -5.20
N LEU A 44 -6.13 -9.50 -4.74
CA LEU A 44 -7.17 -8.56 -5.17
C LEU A 44 -6.99 -7.15 -4.57
N ASP A 45 -5.84 -6.82 -3.97
CA ASP A 45 -5.64 -5.51 -3.33
C ASP A 45 -5.59 -4.37 -4.36
N ILE A 46 -5.24 -4.67 -5.62
CA ILE A 46 -5.34 -3.70 -6.71
C ILE A 46 -6.77 -3.17 -6.88
N ILE A 47 -7.78 -3.98 -6.57
CA ILE A 47 -9.17 -3.55 -6.65
C ILE A 47 -9.49 -2.48 -5.59
N VAL A 48 -8.93 -2.61 -4.38
CA VAL A 48 -9.04 -1.60 -3.33
C VAL A 48 -8.43 -0.28 -3.77
N THR A 49 -7.32 -0.34 -4.50
CA THR A 49 -6.66 0.84 -5.06
C THR A 49 -7.59 1.62 -5.98
N PHE A 50 -8.20 0.93 -6.95
CA PHE A 50 -9.12 1.60 -7.87
C PHE A 50 -10.40 2.07 -7.21
N TYR A 51 -10.95 1.27 -6.29
CA TYR A 51 -12.10 1.69 -5.51
C TYR A 51 -11.79 2.98 -4.73
N ASN A 52 -10.60 3.10 -4.13
CA ASN A 52 -10.20 4.33 -3.45
C ASN A 52 -10.10 5.54 -4.37
N PHE A 53 -9.54 5.37 -5.58
CA PHE A 53 -9.46 6.46 -6.54
C PHE A 53 -10.83 6.89 -7.05
N PHE A 54 -11.70 5.91 -7.36
CA PHE A 54 -13.09 6.15 -7.72
C PHE A 54 -13.84 6.86 -6.59
N TRP A 55 -13.77 6.33 -5.37
CA TRP A 55 -14.52 6.84 -4.22
C TRP A 55 -14.16 8.30 -3.92
N GLN A 56 -12.87 8.64 -3.89
CA GLN A 56 -12.44 10.01 -3.68
C GLN A 56 -12.94 10.97 -4.77
N TYR A 57 -12.86 10.56 -6.03
CA TYR A 57 -13.42 11.33 -7.13
C TYR A 57 -14.94 11.51 -6.99
N TYR A 58 -15.66 10.41 -6.75
CA TYR A 58 -17.11 10.38 -6.72
C TYR A 58 -17.66 11.14 -5.51
N SER A 59 -17.05 10.97 -4.33
CA SER A 59 -17.46 11.66 -3.10
C SER A 59 -17.32 13.17 -3.24
N ILE A 60 -16.21 13.65 -3.81
CA ILE A 60 -15.92 15.09 -3.94
C ILE A 60 -16.76 15.73 -5.05
N THR A 61 -16.85 15.07 -6.22
CA THR A 61 -17.40 15.70 -7.43
C THR A 61 -18.88 15.45 -7.64
N GLN A 62 -19.41 14.29 -7.21
CA GLN A 62 -20.80 13.90 -7.45
C GLN A 62 -21.66 13.99 -6.19
N LEU A 63 -21.13 13.54 -5.05
CA LEU A 63 -21.86 13.56 -3.78
C LEU A 63 -21.61 14.82 -2.93
N HIS A 64 -20.59 15.61 -3.27
CA HIS A 64 -20.14 16.77 -2.51
C HIS A 64 -19.95 16.50 -1.01
N THR A 65 -19.39 15.33 -0.68
CA THR A 65 -19.11 14.88 0.67
C THR A 65 -17.62 14.57 0.89
N HIS A 66 -17.20 14.52 2.15
CA HIS A 66 -15.83 14.19 2.51
C HIS A 66 -15.55 12.69 2.30
N PRO A 67 -14.33 12.31 1.89
CA PRO A 67 -14.02 10.92 1.53
C PRO A 67 -13.98 9.96 2.73
N TRP A 68 -14.00 10.46 3.96
CA TRP A 68 -14.02 9.63 5.19
C TRP A 68 -15.36 9.03 5.58
N PHE A 69 -16.45 9.33 4.86
CA PHE A 69 -17.75 8.69 5.10
C PHE A 69 -18.42 8.32 3.77
N ASN A 70 -18.77 7.05 3.62
CA ASN A 70 -19.38 6.52 2.40
C ASN A 70 -20.83 6.10 2.65
N PRO A 71 -21.83 6.86 2.16
CA PRO A 71 -23.25 6.51 2.31
C PRO A 71 -23.70 5.44 1.30
N MET A 72 -22.85 5.03 0.35
CA MET A 72 -23.18 4.09 -0.72
C MET A 72 -22.86 2.63 -0.41
N ILE A 73 -22.27 2.34 0.75
CA ILE A 73 -21.98 0.98 1.21
C ILE A 73 -22.54 0.84 2.63
N SER A 74 -22.90 -0.38 3.04
CA SER A 74 -23.70 -0.60 4.26
C SER A 74 -24.97 0.25 4.28
N TYR A 75 -25.64 0.41 3.13
CA TYR A 75 -26.83 1.26 3.03
C TYR A 75 -28.01 0.66 3.83
N PRO A 76 -28.79 1.47 4.58
CA PRO A 76 -28.79 2.93 4.63
C PRO A 76 -27.87 3.58 5.67
N GLU A 77 -27.25 2.80 6.56
CA GLU A 77 -26.42 3.34 7.64
C GLU A 77 -25.18 4.09 7.14
N GLY A 78 -24.61 3.64 6.02
CA GLY A 78 -23.34 4.15 5.52
C GLY A 78 -22.16 3.57 6.31
N TYR A 79 -20.95 3.85 5.83
CA TYR A 79 -19.73 3.28 6.39
C TYR A 79 -18.64 4.34 6.63
N SER A 80 -17.98 4.24 7.78
CA SER A 80 -16.83 5.08 8.11
C SER A 80 -15.59 4.62 7.37
N MET A 81 -15.10 5.46 6.46
CA MET A 81 -13.91 5.17 5.66
C MET A 81 -12.62 5.57 6.39
N VAL A 82 -12.67 6.01 7.65
CA VAL A 82 -11.50 6.45 8.44
C VAL A 82 -10.41 5.39 8.52
N PHE A 83 -10.82 4.15 8.76
CA PHE A 83 -9.95 2.99 8.81
C PHE A 83 -9.87 2.23 7.47
N PHE A 84 -10.67 2.66 6.50
CA PHE A 84 -10.46 2.26 5.11
C PHE A 84 -9.25 3.03 4.58
N PRO A 85 -8.41 2.41 3.73
CA PRO A 85 -7.22 3.05 3.20
C PRO A 85 -7.51 4.22 2.23
N VAL A 86 -7.94 5.39 2.72
CA VAL A 86 -8.23 6.58 1.90
C VAL A 86 -6.92 7.29 1.52
N TRP A 87 -6.33 6.89 0.40
CA TRP A 87 -5.05 7.40 -0.09
C TRP A 87 -5.18 8.75 -0.82
N ILE A 88 -5.35 9.81 -0.03
CA ILE A 88 -5.65 11.16 -0.53
C ILE A 88 -4.64 11.67 -1.57
N PRO A 89 -3.31 11.59 -1.37
CA PRO A 89 -2.35 12.18 -2.31
C PRO A 89 -2.47 11.59 -3.71
N TYR A 90 -2.54 10.26 -3.80
CA TYR A 90 -2.70 9.59 -5.09
C TYR A 90 -4.08 9.79 -5.69
N GLY A 91 -5.15 9.78 -4.87
CA GLY A 91 -6.49 10.07 -5.37
C GLY A 91 -6.63 11.47 -5.95
N ILE A 92 -6.06 12.50 -5.31
CA ILE A 92 -6.00 13.87 -5.85
C ILE A 92 -5.24 13.91 -7.18
N ILE A 93 -4.09 13.22 -7.29
CA ILE A 93 -3.33 13.17 -8.55
C ILE A 93 -4.16 12.53 -9.67
N THR A 94 -4.99 11.53 -9.34
CA THR A 94 -5.85 10.88 -10.35
C THR A 94 -7.07 11.70 -10.75
N LEU A 95 -7.51 12.66 -9.91
CA LEU A 95 -8.79 13.36 -10.06
C LEU A 95 -8.92 14.12 -11.39
N PRO A 96 -7.93 14.91 -11.87
CA PRO A 96 -8.03 15.58 -13.17
C PRO A 96 -8.22 14.62 -14.33
N PHE A 97 -7.57 13.46 -14.29
CA PHE A 97 -7.69 12.45 -15.34
C PHE A 97 -9.05 11.78 -15.33
N GLN A 98 -9.62 11.53 -14.14
CA GLN A 98 -10.97 11.01 -14.01
C GLN A 98 -12.03 12.00 -14.53
N LEU A 99 -11.81 13.31 -14.37
CA LEU A 99 -12.68 14.36 -14.94
C LEU A 99 -12.60 14.42 -16.48
N ILE A 100 -11.40 14.29 -17.05
CA ILE A 100 -11.18 14.45 -18.50
C ILE A 100 -11.59 13.19 -19.28
N PHE A 101 -11.21 12.01 -18.82
CA PHE A 101 -11.33 10.76 -19.59
C PHE A 101 -12.51 9.88 -19.15
N GLY A 102 -13.24 10.27 -18.10
CA GLY A 102 -14.35 9.50 -17.55
C GLY A 102 -13.91 8.38 -16.61
N SER A 103 -14.56 8.31 -15.45
CA SER A 103 -14.40 7.23 -14.47
C SER A 103 -15.50 6.17 -14.69
N PRO A 104 -15.19 4.86 -14.66
CA PRO A 104 -13.94 4.23 -14.17
C PRO A 104 -12.94 3.77 -15.26
N GLN A 105 -13.24 3.93 -16.55
CA GLN A 105 -12.47 3.29 -17.64
C GLN A 105 -11.03 3.80 -17.76
N ALA A 106 -10.76 5.05 -17.37
CA ALA A 106 -9.41 5.64 -17.45
C ALA A 106 -8.50 5.31 -16.27
N LEU A 107 -9.05 4.77 -15.17
CA LEU A 107 -8.30 4.52 -13.93
C LEU A 107 -7.05 3.63 -14.08
N PRO A 108 -7.06 2.53 -14.88
CA PRO A 108 -5.89 1.67 -15.01
C PRO A 108 -4.71 2.41 -15.65
N GLY A 109 -4.96 3.20 -16.70
CA GLY A 109 -3.93 4.02 -17.36
C GLY A 109 -3.34 5.09 -16.44
N VAL A 110 -4.18 5.75 -15.64
CA VAL A 110 -3.70 6.75 -14.66
C VAL A 110 -2.82 6.11 -13.60
N PHE A 111 -3.22 4.94 -13.11
CA PHE A 111 -2.43 4.16 -12.16
C PHE A 111 -1.08 3.74 -12.76
N HIS A 112 -1.02 3.30 -14.02
CA HIS A 112 0.24 2.96 -14.68
C HIS A 112 1.23 4.14 -14.68
N TRP A 113 0.76 5.34 -15.04
CA TRP A 113 1.60 6.54 -15.01
C TRP A 113 2.01 6.91 -13.58
N LEU A 114 1.09 6.83 -12.63
CA LEU A 114 1.38 7.06 -11.22
C LEU A 114 2.49 6.12 -10.71
N SER A 115 2.43 4.83 -11.06
CA SER A 115 3.49 3.87 -10.75
C SER A 115 4.81 4.23 -11.43
N ILE A 116 4.82 4.55 -12.72
CA ILE A 116 6.03 5.00 -13.44
C ILE A 116 6.67 6.20 -12.73
N PHE A 117 5.87 7.20 -12.33
CA PHE A 117 6.35 8.37 -11.61
C PHE A 117 6.86 8.03 -10.20
N SER A 118 6.19 7.13 -9.48
CA SER A 118 6.63 6.67 -8.16
C SER A 118 8.02 6.03 -8.22
N PHE A 119 8.26 5.12 -9.18
CA PHE A 119 9.60 4.57 -9.43
C PHE A 119 10.61 5.68 -9.80
N ALA A 120 10.28 6.53 -10.77
CA ALA A 120 11.20 7.59 -11.20
C ALA A 120 11.59 8.55 -10.06
N LEU A 121 10.60 8.98 -9.26
CA LEU A 121 10.81 9.87 -8.12
C LEU A 121 11.58 9.18 -7.00
N THR A 122 11.34 7.90 -6.75
CA THR A 122 12.08 7.11 -5.75
C THR A 122 13.57 7.07 -6.09
N GLY A 123 13.92 6.72 -7.34
CA GLY A 123 15.31 6.73 -7.80
C GLY A 123 15.94 8.12 -7.75
N PHE A 124 15.20 9.13 -8.22
CA PHE A 124 15.67 10.52 -8.24
C PHE A 124 15.91 11.09 -6.84
N LEU A 125 14.98 10.93 -5.90
CA LEU A 125 15.13 11.40 -4.53
C LEU A 125 16.25 10.67 -3.80
N THR A 126 16.38 9.36 -4.03
CA THR A 126 17.51 8.58 -3.50
C THR A 126 18.85 9.11 -4.02
N PHE A 127 18.95 9.40 -5.33
CA PHE A 127 20.13 10.05 -5.91
C PHE A 127 20.44 11.39 -5.23
N LEU A 128 19.43 12.25 -5.01
CA LEU A 128 19.63 13.54 -4.36
C LEU A 128 20.13 13.41 -2.92
N ILE A 129 19.56 12.47 -2.16
CA ILE A 129 19.97 12.17 -0.78
C ILE A 129 21.40 11.60 -0.77
N ALA A 130 21.67 10.60 -1.61
CA ALA A 130 22.99 9.99 -1.75
C ALA A 130 24.07 11.01 -2.15
N LYS A 131 23.75 11.92 -3.08
CA LYS A 131 24.67 12.96 -3.53
C LYS A 131 24.98 13.95 -2.41
N LYS A 132 23.99 14.26 -1.57
CA LYS A 132 24.16 15.14 -0.41
C LYS A 132 25.06 14.54 0.68
N ILE A 133 24.98 13.23 0.90
CA ILE A 133 25.70 12.52 1.97
C ILE A 133 27.14 12.15 1.56
N SER A 134 27.36 11.73 0.31
CA SER A 134 28.67 11.26 -0.19
C SER A 134 29.45 12.29 -1.00
N ASN A 135 28.76 13.31 -1.53
CA ASN A 135 29.26 14.21 -2.56
C ASN A 135 29.81 13.50 -3.83
N ARG A 136 29.51 12.23 -4.07
CA ARG A 136 29.89 11.50 -5.29
C ARG A 136 28.75 11.48 -6.29
N PHE A 137 29.05 11.64 -7.58
CA PHE A 137 27.98 11.73 -8.59
C PHE A 137 27.53 10.36 -9.07
N TYR A 138 28.45 9.54 -9.58
CA TYR A 138 28.10 8.25 -10.19
C TYR A 138 27.65 7.20 -9.16
N PRO A 139 28.32 7.02 -7.99
CA PRO A 139 27.80 6.17 -6.93
C PRO A 139 26.39 6.52 -6.46
N SER A 140 26.01 7.81 -6.50
CA SER A 140 24.66 8.24 -6.17
C SER A 140 23.61 7.84 -7.20
N ILE A 141 23.98 7.77 -8.49
CA ILE A 141 23.07 7.25 -9.52
C ILE A 141 22.78 5.76 -9.25
N LEU A 142 23.85 4.99 -8.98
CA LEU A 142 23.72 3.57 -8.67
C LEU A 142 22.88 3.33 -7.41
N ALA A 143 23.07 4.13 -6.35
CA ALA A 143 22.24 4.04 -5.14
C ALA A 143 20.74 4.23 -5.44
N GLY A 144 20.40 5.19 -6.32
CA GLY A 144 19.01 5.38 -6.76
C GLY A 144 18.46 4.22 -7.60
N ILE A 145 19.29 3.60 -8.45
CA ILE A 145 18.89 2.39 -9.19
C ILE A 145 18.59 1.24 -8.22
N LEU A 146 19.53 0.94 -7.32
CA LEU A 146 19.43 -0.18 -6.40
C LEU A 146 18.23 -0.08 -5.45
N PHE A 147 17.85 1.13 -5.04
CA PHE A 147 16.71 1.33 -4.15
C PHE A 147 15.37 1.43 -4.89
N SER A 148 15.35 2.08 -6.06
CA SER A 148 14.10 2.32 -6.79
C SER A 148 13.47 1.06 -7.35
N PHE A 149 14.28 0.09 -7.79
CA PHE A 149 13.82 -1.10 -8.49
C PHE A 149 13.91 -2.36 -7.62
N LEU A 150 13.81 -2.20 -6.30
CA LEU A 150 13.78 -3.34 -5.39
C LEU A 150 12.57 -4.24 -5.67
N PRO A 151 12.72 -5.57 -5.47
CA PRO A 151 11.59 -6.50 -5.45
C PRO A 151 10.40 -6.03 -4.61
N PHE A 152 10.67 -5.41 -3.46
CA PHE A 152 9.67 -4.80 -2.60
C PHE A 152 8.74 -3.83 -3.33
N HIS A 153 9.31 -2.96 -4.17
CA HIS A 153 8.56 -1.93 -4.87
C HIS A 153 7.59 -2.53 -5.90
N TYR A 154 8.02 -3.57 -6.62
CA TYR A 154 7.16 -4.30 -7.56
C TYR A 154 6.08 -5.13 -6.84
N TRP A 155 6.45 -5.84 -5.77
CA TRP A 155 5.51 -6.67 -5.02
C TRP A 155 4.35 -5.86 -4.42
N HIS A 156 4.62 -4.62 -4.04
CA HIS A 156 3.63 -3.71 -3.46
C HIS A 156 2.98 -2.77 -4.47
N LEU A 157 3.24 -2.91 -5.77
CA LEU A 157 2.63 -2.09 -6.82
C LEU A 157 1.08 -2.09 -6.74
N PRO A 158 0.38 -3.21 -6.44
CA PRO A 158 -1.06 -3.23 -6.16
C PRO A 158 -1.52 -2.44 -4.92
N ARG A 159 -0.60 -2.13 -4.00
CA ARG A 159 -0.84 -1.55 -2.68
C ARG A 159 -0.18 -0.18 -2.61
N CYS A 160 -0.83 0.84 -3.15
CA CYS A 160 -0.23 2.17 -3.26
C CYS A 160 0.23 2.82 -1.93
N HIS A 161 -0.26 2.38 -0.78
CA HIS A 161 0.25 2.83 0.52
C HIS A 161 1.59 2.21 0.92
N SER A 162 1.96 1.08 0.30
CA SER A 162 3.22 0.38 0.52
C SER A 162 4.22 0.66 -0.62
N SER A 163 3.76 0.92 -1.85
CA SER A 163 4.65 1.30 -2.95
C SER A 163 5.09 2.76 -2.94
N CYS A 164 4.54 3.64 -2.10
CA CYS A 164 4.79 5.09 -2.12
C CYS A 164 6.15 5.51 -1.51
N LEU A 165 7.24 4.88 -1.97
CA LEU A 165 8.59 5.07 -1.44
C LEU A 165 9.09 6.51 -1.60
N GLU A 166 8.68 7.19 -2.66
CA GLU A 166 9.01 8.59 -2.89
C GLU A 166 8.47 9.51 -1.78
N LEU A 167 7.34 9.15 -1.16
CA LEU A 167 6.77 9.92 -0.04
C LEU A 167 7.52 9.71 1.28
N ILE A 168 8.34 8.66 1.41
CA ILE A 168 9.30 8.51 2.52
C ILE A 168 10.56 9.34 2.24
N LEU A 169 11.05 9.30 1.00
CA LEU A 169 12.30 9.96 0.62
C LEU A 169 12.18 11.48 0.58
N LEU A 170 11.01 12.02 0.20
CA LEU A 170 10.77 13.45 0.14
C LEU A 170 10.97 14.14 1.50
N PRO A 171 10.36 13.68 2.61
CA PRO A 171 10.64 14.23 3.93
C PRO A 171 12.05 13.97 4.42
N ILE A 172 12.68 12.82 4.11
CA ILE A 172 14.11 12.61 4.43
C ILE A 172 14.98 13.67 3.74
N TYR A 173 14.72 13.98 2.47
CA TYR A 173 15.46 14.99 1.73
C TYR A 173 15.32 16.40 2.34
N PHE A 174 14.10 16.81 2.68
CA PHE A 174 13.86 18.12 3.30
C PHE A 174 14.34 18.18 4.74
N TYR A 175 14.28 17.08 5.48
CA TYR A 175 14.91 16.96 6.80
C TYR A 175 16.42 17.21 6.73
N LEU A 176 17.12 16.59 5.76
CA LEU A 176 18.55 16.84 5.57
C LEU A 176 18.86 18.30 5.19
N ARG A 177 17.95 19.00 4.49
CA ARG A 177 18.06 20.45 4.26
C ARG A 177 17.81 21.26 5.53
N LEU A 178 16.84 20.86 6.34
CA LEU A 178 16.56 21.49 7.64
C LEU A 178 17.76 21.43 8.57
N LEU A 179 18.51 20.32 8.59
CA LEU A 179 19.74 20.23 9.39
C LEU A 179 20.84 21.21 8.96
N GLU A 180 20.88 21.60 7.69
CA GLU A 180 21.83 22.56 7.15
C GLU A 180 21.37 24.01 7.37
N ASP A 181 20.13 24.32 6.98
CA ASP A 181 19.63 25.71 6.96
C ASP A 181 19.07 26.15 8.32
N LYS A 182 18.47 25.24 9.09
CA LYS A 182 17.80 25.47 10.38
C LYS A 182 16.85 26.68 10.38
N SER A 183 16.21 26.95 9.26
CA SER A 183 15.35 28.12 9.06
C SER A 183 13.87 27.76 9.16
N LYS A 184 13.02 28.77 9.40
CA LYS A 184 11.55 28.61 9.36
C LYS A 184 11.07 28.01 8.03
N LYS A 185 11.65 28.46 6.92
CA LYS A 185 11.36 27.94 5.57
C LYS A 185 11.68 26.45 5.45
N ALA A 186 12.81 26.02 6.00
CA ALA A 186 13.16 24.60 6.00
C ALA A 186 12.19 23.78 6.87
N GLY A 187 11.75 24.33 8.01
CA GLY A 187 10.66 23.77 8.82
C GLY A 187 9.36 23.60 8.03
N ILE A 188 8.92 24.65 7.32
CA ILE A 188 7.71 24.61 6.48
C ILE A 188 7.83 23.53 5.40
N LEU A 189 8.94 23.50 4.66
CA LEU A 189 9.14 22.52 3.59
C LEU A 189 9.18 21.08 4.11
N PHE A 190 9.79 20.87 5.27
CA PHE A 190 9.79 19.56 5.91
C PHE A 190 8.38 19.15 6.37
N GLY A 191 7.63 20.05 7.02
CA GLY A 191 6.23 19.80 7.40
C GLY A 191 5.34 19.49 6.20
N LEU A 192 5.45 20.28 5.12
CA LEU A 192 4.73 20.04 3.87
C LEU A 192 5.06 18.69 3.24
N SER A 193 6.30 18.23 3.35
CA SER A 193 6.69 16.92 2.82
C SER A 193 6.20 15.73 3.66
N LEU A 194 5.91 15.93 4.96
CA LEU A 194 5.32 14.91 5.83
C LEU A 194 3.83 14.72 5.57
N THR A 195 3.13 15.76 5.13
CA THR A 195 1.67 15.73 4.97
C THR A 195 1.20 14.67 3.97
N PRO A 196 1.75 14.58 2.74
CA PRO A 196 1.38 13.49 1.82
C PRO A 196 1.64 12.11 2.42
N LEU A 197 2.76 11.91 3.14
CA LEU A 197 3.04 10.63 3.77
C LEU A 197 2.02 10.28 4.86
N THR A 198 1.60 11.27 5.65
CA THR A 198 0.55 11.12 6.68
C THR A 198 -0.76 10.60 6.08
N TYR A 199 -1.19 11.17 4.95
CA TYR A 199 -2.43 10.75 4.29
C TYR A 199 -2.31 9.48 3.45
N GLN A 200 -1.13 9.19 2.90
CA GLN A 200 -0.94 8.01 2.05
C GLN A 200 -0.68 6.75 2.89
N SER A 201 0.17 6.85 3.91
CA SER A 201 0.64 5.71 4.69
C SER A 201 1.03 6.14 6.12
N PRO A 202 0.06 6.18 7.06
CA PRO A 202 0.33 6.44 8.47
C PRO A 202 1.38 5.50 9.09
N ASN A 203 1.46 4.25 8.63
CA ASN A 203 2.48 3.30 9.07
C ASN A 203 3.89 3.76 8.67
N TYR A 204 4.08 4.26 7.45
CA TYR A 204 5.37 4.81 7.04
C TYR A 204 5.71 6.12 7.72
N LEU A 205 4.72 6.93 8.11
CA LEU A 205 4.96 8.08 8.97
C LEU A 205 5.52 7.64 10.33
N LEU A 206 4.96 6.58 10.94
CA LEU A 206 5.47 6.01 12.19
C LEU A 206 6.91 5.50 12.02
N TYR A 207 7.20 4.74 10.97
CA TYR A 207 8.55 4.21 10.74
C TYR A 207 9.55 5.34 10.47
N LEU A 208 9.13 6.38 9.73
CA LEU A 208 9.94 7.58 9.54
C LEU A 208 10.20 8.31 10.86
N ALA A 209 9.22 8.39 11.77
CA ALA A 209 9.40 8.96 13.09
C ALA A 209 10.45 8.18 13.90
N ILE A 210 10.42 6.84 13.86
CA ILE A 210 11.45 5.98 14.48
C ILE A 210 12.82 6.27 13.85
N PHE A 211 12.91 6.33 12.52
CA PHE A 211 14.16 6.64 11.81
C PHE A 211 14.73 8.00 12.20
N LEU A 212 13.88 9.03 12.29
CA LEU A 212 14.28 10.37 12.70
C LEU A 212 14.68 10.43 14.17
N ALA A 213 13.98 9.73 15.07
CA ALA A 213 14.32 9.63 16.48
C ALA A 213 15.70 8.97 16.68
N LEU A 214 15.98 7.88 15.95
CA LEU A 214 17.30 7.24 15.93
C LEU A 214 18.39 8.20 15.42
N HIS A 215 18.09 8.97 14.36
CA HIS A 215 19.05 9.94 13.84
C HIS A 215 19.29 11.09 14.83
N TRP A 216 18.25 11.57 15.51
CA TRP A 216 18.37 12.60 16.54
C TRP A 216 19.17 12.09 17.73
N ALA A 217 18.92 10.86 18.21
CA ALA A 217 19.74 10.24 19.24
C ALA A 217 21.21 10.15 18.80
N TYR A 218 21.47 9.66 17.59
CA TYR A 218 22.83 9.59 17.03
C TYR A 218 23.52 10.97 16.98
N LEU A 219 22.82 11.99 16.45
CA LEU A 219 23.34 13.35 16.40
C LEU A 219 23.51 13.96 17.80
N PHE A 220 22.68 13.60 18.77
CA PHE A 220 22.83 14.04 20.14
C PHE A 220 24.10 13.48 20.78
N PHE A 221 24.59 12.31 20.37
CA PHE A 221 25.87 11.79 20.87
C PHE A 221 27.08 12.22 20.03
N THR A 222 26.89 12.56 18.75
CA THR A 222 28.01 12.87 17.84
C THR A 222 28.17 14.35 17.49
N ASN A 223 27.10 15.14 17.57
CA ASN A 223 27.07 16.56 17.19
C ASN A 223 25.96 17.34 17.91
N ARG A 224 26.07 17.47 19.24
CA ARG A 224 25.09 18.19 20.09
C ARG A 224 24.85 19.63 19.67
N ALA A 225 25.85 20.30 19.11
CA ALA A 225 25.76 21.69 18.66
C ALA A 225 24.69 21.90 17.56
N LEU A 226 24.21 20.83 16.92
CA LEU A 226 23.10 20.92 15.98
C LEU A 226 21.76 21.29 16.66
N PHE A 227 21.55 20.90 17.91
CA PHE A 227 20.32 21.09 18.69
C PHE A 227 20.26 22.48 19.32
N ASN A 228 20.19 23.50 18.48
CA ASN A 228 20.03 24.89 18.91
C ASN A 228 18.57 25.37 18.80
N LYS A 229 18.29 26.59 19.28
CA LYS A 229 16.95 27.21 19.21
C LYS A 229 16.36 27.23 17.80
N ASN A 230 17.21 27.43 16.78
CA ASN A 230 16.78 27.50 15.39
C ASN A 230 16.35 26.13 14.86
N TRP A 231 17.08 25.07 15.21
CA TRP A 231 16.69 23.69 14.92
C TRP A 231 15.35 23.35 15.59
N LEU A 232 15.22 23.65 16.87
CA LEU A 232 13.98 23.39 17.62
C LEU A 232 12.80 24.14 16.99
N GLN A 233 12.98 25.43 16.67
CA GLN A 233 11.97 26.22 15.98
C GLN A 233 11.59 25.62 14.61
N ALA A 234 12.56 25.18 13.81
CA ALA A 234 12.29 24.57 12.51
C ALA A 234 11.52 23.25 12.64
N ILE A 235 11.85 22.40 13.60
CA ILE A 235 11.11 21.16 13.89
C ILE A 235 9.70 21.45 14.41
N SER A 236 9.55 22.40 15.34
CA SER A 236 8.22 22.80 15.83
C SER A 236 7.33 23.34 14.70
N ILE A 237 7.88 24.13 13.78
CA ILE A 237 7.16 24.61 12.59
C ILE A 237 6.79 23.44 11.68
N ALA A 238 7.69 22.47 11.46
CA ALA A 238 7.39 21.30 10.64
C ALA A 238 6.23 20.47 11.22
N LEU A 239 6.25 20.22 12.53
CA LEU A 239 5.18 19.51 13.24
C LEU A 239 3.87 20.28 13.18
N LEU A 240 3.91 21.60 13.43
CA LEU A 240 2.72 22.45 13.36
C LEU A 240 2.10 22.45 11.95
N VAL A 241 2.91 22.62 10.91
CA VAL A 241 2.45 22.57 9.51
C VAL A 241 1.82 21.21 9.21
N ASN A 242 2.46 20.11 9.59
CA ASN A 242 1.91 18.78 9.34
C ASN A 242 0.59 18.55 10.09
N ILE A 243 0.50 18.95 11.37
CA ILE A 243 -0.70 18.81 12.19
C ILE A 243 -1.85 19.64 11.62
N LEU A 244 -1.60 20.91 11.27
CA LEU A 244 -2.61 21.79 10.71
C LEU A 244 -3.18 21.23 9.39
N LEU A 245 -2.29 20.80 8.49
CA LEU A 245 -2.72 20.25 7.20
C LEU A 245 -3.33 18.86 7.30
N SER A 246 -2.95 18.06 8.30
CA SER A 246 -3.52 16.73 8.54
C SER A 246 -4.73 16.73 9.47
N SER A 247 -5.14 17.91 9.97
CA SER A 247 -6.19 18.05 10.98
C SER A 247 -7.54 17.43 10.59
N PRO A 248 -8.01 17.46 9.31
CA PRO A 248 -9.25 16.76 8.96
C PRO A 248 -9.17 15.25 9.22
N PHE A 249 -8.07 14.62 8.82
CA PHE A 249 -7.87 13.19 9.06
C PHE A 249 -7.76 12.88 10.55
N LEU A 250 -6.98 13.67 11.29
CA LEU A 250 -6.84 13.51 12.73
C LEU A 250 -8.17 13.68 13.48
N PHE A 251 -9.00 14.62 13.04
CA PHE A 251 -10.34 14.84 13.60
C PHE A 251 -11.24 13.62 13.40
N PHE A 252 -11.35 13.11 12.16
CA PHE A 252 -12.18 11.93 11.89
C PHE A 252 -11.64 10.66 12.54
N LEU A 253 -10.31 10.51 12.62
CA LEU A 253 -9.67 9.42 13.36
C LEU A 253 -9.98 9.48 14.86
N ALA A 254 -9.85 10.65 15.47
CA ALA A 254 -10.17 10.84 16.88
C ALA A 254 -11.65 10.56 17.17
N LYS A 255 -12.55 11.05 16.30
CA LYS A 255 -13.99 10.80 16.41
C LYS A 255 -14.29 9.30 16.42
N GLU A 256 -13.74 8.55 15.46
CA GLU A 256 -13.96 7.10 15.34
C GLU A 256 -13.39 6.31 16.54
N LEU A 257 -12.22 6.70 17.04
CA LEU A 257 -11.59 6.06 18.20
C LEU A 257 -12.37 6.30 19.50
N ILE A 258 -12.93 7.51 19.68
CA ILE A 258 -13.74 7.85 20.87
C ILE A 258 -15.07 7.09 20.84
N THR A 259 -15.69 6.92 19.67
CA THR A 259 -16.96 6.20 19.53
C THR A 259 -16.83 4.68 19.60
N LYS A 260 -15.59 4.14 19.67
CA LYS A 260 -15.26 2.70 19.82
C LYS A 260 -16.01 1.75 18.87
N THR A 261 -16.36 2.23 17.68
CA THR A 261 -17.11 1.48 16.66
C THR A 261 -16.31 0.34 16.04
N THR A 262 -14.97 0.36 16.17
CA THR A 262 -14.09 -0.69 15.65
C THR A 262 -12.95 -1.00 16.64
N PRO A 263 -12.68 -2.26 17.01
CA PRO A 263 -11.44 -2.61 17.70
C PRO A 263 -10.25 -2.33 16.78
N ALA A 264 -9.36 -1.44 17.21
CA ALA A 264 -8.23 -0.94 16.43
C ALA A 264 -6.98 -1.82 16.53
N SER A 265 -7.00 -2.91 17.33
CA SER A 265 -5.84 -3.76 17.56
C SER A 265 -5.64 -4.77 16.43
N SER A 266 -4.38 -4.95 16.01
CA SER A 266 -4.03 -6.12 15.20
C SER A 266 -3.85 -7.33 16.12
N ILE A 267 -4.31 -8.50 15.67
CA ILE A 267 -4.10 -9.73 16.43
C ILE A 267 -2.62 -10.09 16.28
N LEU A 268 -1.94 -10.47 17.38
CA LEU A 268 -0.54 -10.92 17.37
C LEU A 268 -0.23 -11.96 16.27
N GLY A 269 -1.25 -12.76 15.89
CA GLY A 269 -1.19 -13.70 14.77
C GLY A 269 -0.95 -13.03 13.40
N GLU A 270 -1.56 -11.87 13.10
CA GLU A 270 -1.27 -11.13 11.87
C GLU A 270 0.14 -10.56 11.89
N GLN A 271 0.57 -9.97 13.00
CA GLN A 271 1.92 -9.43 13.15
C GLN A 271 2.98 -10.50 12.94
N ASN A 272 2.78 -11.69 13.51
CA ASN A 272 3.63 -12.85 13.28
C ASN A 272 3.54 -13.33 11.82
N ARG A 273 2.35 -13.37 11.20
CA ARG A 273 2.20 -13.80 9.80
C ARG A 273 2.94 -12.89 8.83
N TYR A 274 2.93 -11.57 9.07
CA TYR A 274 3.57 -10.57 8.21
C TYR A 274 4.91 -10.07 8.76
N SER A 275 5.67 -10.98 9.37
CA SER A 275 7.09 -10.80 9.75
C SER A 275 8.03 -11.21 8.62
N ALA A 276 9.19 -10.57 8.53
CA ALA A 276 10.26 -11.01 7.63
C ALA A 276 10.77 -12.41 8.00
N ASN A 277 10.87 -13.30 7.02
CA ASN A 277 11.63 -14.54 7.16
C ASN A 277 13.11 -14.26 6.93
N LEU A 278 13.98 -14.69 7.85
CA LEU A 278 15.41 -14.42 7.75
C LEU A 278 16.01 -14.95 6.43
N LEU A 279 15.57 -16.12 5.96
CA LEU A 279 16.04 -16.68 4.69
C LEU A 279 15.55 -15.87 3.49
N GLY A 280 14.38 -15.23 3.56
CA GLY A 280 13.85 -14.41 2.47
C GLY A 280 14.68 -13.16 2.17
N LEU A 281 15.58 -12.75 3.08
CA LEU A 281 16.50 -11.63 2.85
C LEU A 281 17.69 -12.00 1.96
N VAL A 282 17.98 -13.30 1.81
CA VAL A 282 19.12 -13.82 1.04
C VAL A 282 18.66 -14.70 -0.12
N LEU A 283 17.54 -15.39 0.04
CA LEU A 283 16.94 -16.24 -0.96
C LEU A 283 15.93 -15.42 -1.80
N PRO A 284 16.05 -15.42 -3.13
CA PRO A 284 15.14 -14.68 -4.01
C PRO A 284 13.75 -15.32 -4.02
N GLY A 285 12.73 -14.54 -4.41
CA GLY A 285 11.41 -15.06 -4.71
C GLY A 285 11.29 -15.56 -6.16
N PRO A 286 10.27 -16.36 -6.48
CA PRO A 286 10.01 -16.89 -7.83
C PRO A 286 9.74 -15.81 -8.90
N ASN A 287 9.39 -14.58 -8.48
CA ASN A 287 9.17 -13.46 -9.38
C ASN A 287 10.48 -12.81 -9.88
N GLN A 288 11.63 -13.20 -9.31
CA GLN A 288 12.95 -12.74 -9.79
C GLN A 288 13.38 -13.54 -11.01
N LYS A 289 13.45 -12.89 -12.18
CA LYS A 289 13.64 -13.59 -13.47
C LYS A 289 14.97 -14.33 -13.56
N ILE A 290 16.08 -13.70 -13.18
CA ILE A 290 17.40 -14.33 -13.24
C ILE A 290 17.52 -15.50 -12.27
N TYR A 291 16.84 -15.40 -11.14
CA TYR A 291 16.94 -16.38 -10.06
C TYR A 291 15.70 -17.26 -9.94
N GLN A 292 14.88 -17.38 -10.99
CA GLN A 292 13.57 -18.02 -10.89
C GLN A 292 13.66 -19.46 -10.37
N ALA A 293 14.63 -20.24 -10.85
CA ALA A 293 14.85 -21.61 -10.39
C ALA A 293 15.19 -21.67 -8.87
N VAL A 294 16.08 -20.78 -8.42
CA VAL A 294 16.42 -20.65 -7.00
C VAL A 294 15.21 -20.15 -6.20
N GLY A 295 14.43 -19.23 -6.76
CA GLY A 295 13.24 -18.66 -6.12
C GLY A 295 12.13 -19.68 -5.91
N ASN A 296 11.88 -20.54 -6.90
CA ASN A 296 10.94 -21.66 -6.77
C ASN A 296 11.36 -22.63 -5.66
N PHE A 297 12.66 -22.96 -5.59
CA PHE A 297 13.21 -23.78 -4.51
C PHE A 297 13.10 -23.09 -3.14
N SER A 298 13.32 -21.78 -3.10
CA SER A 298 13.29 -20.97 -1.88
C SER A 298 11.90 -20.92 -1.24
N GLU A 299 10.83 -20.86 -2.05
CA GLU A 299 9.45 -20.92 -1.55
C GLU A 299 9.13 -22.24 -0.86
N ASN A 300 9.68 -23.37 -1.34
CA ASN A 300 9.53 -24.66 -0.68
C ASN A 300 10.25 -24.71 0.68
N ILE A 301 11.41 -24.07 0.79
CA ILE A 301 12.15 -23.98 2.07
C ILE A 301 11.44 -23.07 3.07
N ILE A 302 10.94 -21.93 2.60
CA ILE A 302 10.24 -20.94 3.43
C ILE A 302 8.84 -21.45 3.81
N ALA A 303 8.22 -22.26 2.96
CA ALA A 303 6.92 -22.90 3.17
C ALA A 303 5.83 -21.90 3.62
N GLN A 304 5.79 -20.72 2.97
CA GLN A 304 4.85 -19.63 3.26
C GLN A 304 4.89 -19.12 4.72
N ASN A 305 5.95 -19.43 5.48
CA ASN A 305 6.11 -18.95 6.85
C ASN A 305 6.72 -17.54 6.88
N GLY A 306 5.86 -16.52 6.98
CA GLY A 306 6.28 -15.11 6.95
C GLY A 306 6.46 -14.57 5.52
N SER A 307 6.94 -13.34 5.42
CA SER A 307 7.29 -12.73 4.14
C SER A 307 8.55 -13.34 3.56
N SER A 308 8.47 -13.80 2.32
CA SER A 308 9.55 -14.44 1.57
C SER A 308 10.34 -13.47 0.70
N GLY A 309 11.34 -14.00 -0.02
CA GLY A 309 12.13 -13.24 -0.98
C GLY A 309 11.36 -12.63 -2.16
N LYS A 310 10.06 -12.92 -2.32
CA LYS A 310 9.17 -12.18 -3.24
C LYS A 310 9.13 -10.69 -2.90
N GLU A 311 9.13 -10.39 -1.61
CA GLU A 311 8.95 -9.04 -1.07
C GLU A 311 10.27 -8.45 -0.55
N ILE A 312 11.03 -9.23 0.24
CA ILE A 312 12.09 -8.67 1.08
C ILE A 312 13.52 -8.82 0.54
N PHE A 313 13.72 -9.64 -0.50
CA PHE A 313 15.04 -9.86 -1.07
C PHE A 313 15.56 -8.57 -1.75
N PRO A 314 16.74 -8.04 -1.38
CA PRO A 314 17.27 -6.80 -1.97
C PRO A 314 17.92 -6.93 -3.35
N GLY A 315 18.21 -8.16 -3.80
CA GLY A 315 19.21 -8.39 -4.85
C GLY A 315 20.62 -8.56 -4.26
N TYR A 316 21.43 -9.42 -4.88
CA TYR A 316 22.78 -9.70 -4.41
C TYR A 316 23.72 -8.53 -4.60
N ILE A 317 23.54 -7.71 -5.66
CA ILE A 317 24.39 -6.53 -5.85
C ILE A 317 24.23 -5.57 -4.68
N LEU A 318 23.00 -5.22 -4.30
CA LEU A 318 22.75 -4.35 -3.15
C LEU A 318 23.17 -4.99 -1.82
N LEU A 319 22.85 -6.28 -1.63
CA LEU A 319 23.18 -6.99 -0.39
C LEU A 319 24.70 -7.02 -0.17
N LEU A 320 25.47 -7.48 -1.16
CA LEU A 320 26.91 -7.62 -1.05
C LEU A 320 27.61 -6.25 -0.94
N SER A 321 27.27 -5.29 -1.81
CA SER A 321 27.89 -3.97 -1.75
C SER A 321 27.50 -3.19 -0.50
N GLY A 322 26.29 -3.38 0.01
CA GLY A 322 25.82 -2.83 1.28
C GLY A 322 26.57 -3.39 2.47
N ILE A 323 26.73 -4.72 2.56
CA ILE A 323 27.53 -5.40 3.60
C ILE A 323 28.99 -4.97 3.52
N LEU A 324 29.60 -4.94 2.33
CA LEU A 324 30.95 -4.41 2.15
C LEU A 324 31.04 -2.94 2.61
N GLY A 325 29.98 -2.16 2.36
CA GLY A 325 29.85 -0.80 2.88
C GLY A 325 29.97 -0.69 4.41
N ILE A 326 29.58 -1.71 5.17
CA ILE A 326 29.73 -1.74 6.64
C ILE A 326 31.23 -1.76 7.06
N PHE A 327 32.12 -2.23 6.18
CA PHE A 327 33.55 -2.29 6.50
C PHE A 327 34.32 -1.11 5.88
N PHE A 328 33.80 -0.55 4.79
CA PHE A 328 34.56 0.29 3.89
C PHE A 328 34.08 1.76 3.81
N SER A 329 32.85 2.04 4.24
CA SER A 329 32.22 3.36 4.02
C SER A 329 32.52 4.43 5.08
N ARG A 330 33.23 4.10 6.17
CA ARG A 330 33.42 4.98 7.33
C ARG A 330 33.98 6.37 6.99
N LYS A 331 34.85 6.46 5.99
CA LYS A 331 35.51 7.71 5.58
C LYS A 331 34.80 8.43 4.42
N THR A 332 33.78 7.83 3.81
CA THR A 332 33.23 8.29 2.52
C THR A 332 31.81 8.83 2.61
N ILE A 333 31.05 8.45 3.63
CA ILE A 333 29.69 8.93 3.82
C ILE A 333 29.55 9.63 5.18
N LYS A 334 28.84 10.76 5.19
CA LYS A 334 28.50 11.47 6.43
C LYS A 334 27.59 10.60 7.30
N ASN A 335 27.75 10.72 8.62
CA ASN A 335 26.96 9.98 9.62
C ASN A 335 26.98 8.47 9.38
N TYR A 336 28.12 7.91 8.95
CA TYR A 336 28.30 6.48 8.68
C TYR A 336 27.71 5.57 9.77
N GLY A 337 27.99 5.88 11.05
CA GLY A 337 27.50 5.08 12.18
C GLY A 337 25.97 5.05 12.30
N PHE A 338 25.29 6.10 11.86
CA PHE A 338 23.83 6.12 11.82
C PHE A 338 23.26 5.13 10.80
N TRP A 339 23.87 5.01 9.62
CA TRP A 339 23.40 4.06 8.61
C TRP A 339 23.53 2.60 9.07
N VAL A 340 24.60 2.28 9.80
CA VAL A 340 24.75 0.96 10.46
C VAL A 340 23.71 0.77 11.55
N LEU A 341 23.53 1.77 12.43
CA LEU A 341 22.52 1.73 13.50
C LEU A 341 21.11 1.53 12.92
N SER A 342 20.75 2.31 11.91
CA SER A 342 19.45 2.23 11.25
C SER A 342 19.26 0.87 10.57
N PHE A 343 20.28 0.35 9.87
CA PHE A 343 20.25 -1.00 9.31
C PHE A 343 19.92 -2.05 10.39
N LEU A 344 20.66 -2.05 11.50
CA LEU A 344 20.50 -3.04 12.57
C LEU A 344 19.13 -2.95 13.25
N VAL A 345 18.69 -1.74 13.62
CA VAL A 345 17.41 -1.55 14.33
C VAL A 345 16.24 -1.96 13.43
N PHE A 346 16.16 -1.46 12.20
CA PHE A 346 15.06 -1.81 11.31
C PHE A 346 15.11 -3.27 10.84
N PHE A 347 16.30 -3.87 10.73
CA PHE A 347 16.44 -5.29 10.47
C PHE A 347 15.79 -6.11 11.58
N ILE A 348 16.15 -5.85 12.84
CA ILE A 348 15.59 -6.55 13.99
C ILE A 348 14.07 -6.33 14.09
N LEU A 349 13.60 -5.10 13.91
CA LEU A 349 12.16 -4.80 13.98
C LEU A 349 11.36 -5.47 12.84
N SER A 350 11.94 -5.59 11.64
CA SER A 350 11.27 -6.21 10.49
C SER A 350 11.05 -7.72 10.65
N LEU A 351 11.83 -8.38 11.51
CA LEU A 351 11.62 -9.79 11.90
C LEU A 351 10.33 -9.97 12.72
N GLY A 352 9.75 -8.88 13.22
CA GLY A 352 8.52 -8.87 14.02
C GLY A 352 8.69 -9.56 15.37
N PRO A 353 7.60 -10.08 16.00
CA PRO A 353 7.65 -10.54 17.39
C PRO A 353 8.45 -11.83 17.60
N PHE A 354 8.52 -12.69 16.59
CA PHE A 354 9.16 -14.01 16.67
C PHE A 354 10.04 -14.26 15.45
N LEU A 355 11.20 -14.90 15.66
CA LEU A 355 12.15 -15.14 14.58
C LEU A 355 11.65 -16.25 13.64
N LYS A 356 11.63 -15.98 12.35
CA LYS A 356 11.30 -16.96 11.31
C LYS A 356 12.53 -17.38 10.52
N PHE A 357 12.73 -18.68 10.39
CA PHE A 357 13.84 -19.28 9.65
C PHE A 357 13.36 -20.46 8.80
N GLY A 358 13.18 -20.21 7.50
CA GLY A 358 12.53 -21.18 6.61
C GLY A 358 11.13 -21.51 7.11
N LYS A 359 10.76 -22.80 7.08
CA LYS A 359 9.48 -23.29 7.59
C LYS A 359 9.29 -23.20 9.12
N TYR A 360 10.33 -22.86 9.88
CA TYR A 360 10.28 -22.85 11.34
C TYR A 360 10.07 -21.43 11.91
N THR A 361 9.26 -21.32 12.96
CA THR A 361 9.15 -20.10 13.79
C THR A 361 9.70 -20.40 15.17
N LEU A 362 10.70 -19.63 15.60
CA LEU A 362 11.25 -19.67 16.94
C LEU A 362 10.50 -18.66 17.80
N PHE A 363 9.64 -19.15 18.70
CA PHE A 363 8.82 -18.31 19.57
C PHE A 363 9.60 -17.71 20.74
N HIS A 364 10.77 -18.27 21.06
CA HIS A 364 11.67 -17.75 22.08
C HIS A 364 13.11 -17.68 21.55
N PRO A 365 13.88 -16.65 21.95
CA PRO A 365 13.43 -15.49 22.72
C PRO A 365 12.52 -14.56 21.90
N GLU A 366 11.59 -13.87 22.56
CA GLU A 366 10.79 -12.82 21.96
C GLU A 366 11.69 -11.68 21.46
N LEU A 367 11.41 -11.19 20.25
CA LEU A 367 12.20 -10.12 19.64
C LEU A 367 11.72 -8.73 20.11
N PRO A 368 12.54 -7.67 19.97
CA PRO A 368 12.18 -6.32 20.43
C PRO A 368 10.82 -5.81 19.96
N TYR A 369 10.38 -6.19 18.75
CA TYR A 369 9.06 -5.79 18.24
C TYR A 369 7.92 -6.22 19.17
N PHE A 370 7.99 -7.43 19.76
CA PHE A 370 6.97 -7.95 20.66
C PHE A 370 6.77 -7.06 21.91
N PHE A 371 7.87 -6.58 22.49
CA PHE A 371 7.80 -5.70 23.65
C PHE A 371 7.30 -4.31 23.25
N LEU A 372 7.76 -3.79 22.10
CA LEU A 372 7.32 -2.49 21.60
C LEU A 372 5.83 -2.48 21.24
N SER A 373 5.29 -3.57 20.68
CA SER A 373 3.86 -3.67 20.36
C SER A 373 2.98 -3.72 21.62
N LYS A 374 3.51 -4.19 22.75
CA LYS A 374 2.81 -4.16 24.04
C LYS A 374 2.89 -2.81 24.75
N ILE A 375 3.95 -2.04 24.52
CA ILE A 375 4.18 -0.75 25.20
C ILE A 375 3.54 0.40 24.43
N PHE A 376 3.61 0.39 23.10
CA PHE A 376 3.18 1.48 22.25
C PHE A 376 1.94 1.09 21.44
N PRO A 377 0.75 1.69 21.70
CA PRO A 377 -0.49 1.35 21.00
C PRO A 377 -0.39 1.43 19.47
N PHE A 378 0.39 2.37 18.92
CA PHE A 378 0.57 2.48 17.47
C PHE A 378 1.31 1.29 16.85
N MET A 379 2.20 0.63 17.61
CA MET A 379 2.89 -0.60 17.17
C MET A 379 1.97 -1.82 17.27
N GLU A 380 0.99 -1.80 18.18
CA GLU A 380 -0.08 -2.81 18.24
C GLU A 380 -1.01 -2.72 17.02
N MET A 381 -1.25 -1.51 16.51
CA MET A 381 -2.07 -1.29 15.31
C MET A 381 -1.37 -1.68 14.01
N ASP A 382 -0.03 -1.77 14.02
CA ASP A 382 0.74 -2.21 12.85
C ASP A 382 0.70 -3.74 12.73
N ARG A 383 -0.02 -4.21 11.72
CA ARG A 383 -0.16 -5.64 11.42
C ARG A 383 0.99 -6.23 10.60
N SER A 384 1.90 -5.43 10.03
CA SER A 384 2.90 -5.92 9.07
C SER A 384 4.31 -5.40 9.35
N PRO A 385 4.98 -5.92 10.40
CA PRO A 385 6.34 -5.54 10.78
C PRO A 385 7.33 -5.58 9.61
N VAL A 386 7.16 -6.53 8.68
CA VAL A 386 8.02 -6.68 7.49
C VAL A 386 8.20 -5.38 6.70
N ARG A 387 7.21 -4.48 6.68
CA ARG A 387 7.27 -3.23 5.90
C ARG A 387 8.40 -2.31 6.34
N MET A 388 8.88 -2.45 7.58
CA MET A 388 10.06 -1.77 8.09
C MET A 388 11.35 -2.13 7.34
N ILE A 389 11.35 -3.23 6.57
CA ILE A 389 12.48 -3.65 5.73
C ILE A 389 12.91 -2.57 4.74
N ILE A 390 12.01 -1.67 4.37
CA ILE A 390 12.35 -0.58 3.45
C ILE A 390 13.49 0.31 3.99
N PHE A 391 13.55 0.53 5.31
CA PHE A 391 14.64 1.27 5.94
C PHE A 391 15.93 0.44 6.03
N VAL A 392 15.83 -0.89 6.05
CA VAL A 392 16.97 -1.81 5.91
C VAL A 392 17.57 -1.68 4.51
N HIS A 393 16.74 -1.78 3.47
CA HIS A 393 17.18 -1.62 2.09
C HIS A 393 17.71 -0.22 1.81
N PHE A 394 17.08 0.81 2.35
CA PHE A 394 17.56 2.19 2.21
C PHE A 394 18.93 2.38 2.89
N SER A 395 19.11 1.82 4.08
CA SER A 395 20.40 1.86 4.79
C SER A 395 21.48 1.09 4.03
N LEU A 396 21.16 -0.10 3.49
CA LEU A 396 22.06 -0.85 2.61
C LEU A 396 22.42 -0.05 1.35
N ALA A 397 21.48 0.70 0.76
CA ALA A 397 21.74 1.55 -0.40
C ALA A 397 22.73 2.69 -0.06
N MET A 398 22.61 3.30 1.14
CA MET A 398 23.55 4.32 1.61
C MET A 398 24.93 3.73 1.98
N LEU A 399 24.97 2.50 2.50
CA LEU A 399 26.24 1.79 2.78
C LEU A 399 26.94 1.37 1.48
N SER A 400 26.18 0.84 0.52
CA SER A 400 26.61 0.51 -0.85
C SER A 400 27.17 1.75 -1.56
N LEU A 401 26.47 2.88 -1.45
CA LEU A 401 26.96 4.17 -1.91
C LEU A 401 28.36 4.48 -1.37
N GLY A 402 28.59 4.26 -0.08
CA GLY A 402 29.89 4.51 0.54
C GLY A 402 30.99 3.58 0.02
N PHE A 403 30.69 2.29 -0.17
CA PHE A 403 31.62 1.32 -0.74
C PHE A 403 32.07 1.76 -2.14
N PHE A 404 31.13 2.04 -3.03
CA PHE A 404 31.45 2.52 -4.37
C PHE A 404 32.11 3.91 -4.35
N SER A 405 31.77 4.77 -3.40
CA SER A 405 32.43 6.08 -3.21
C SER A 405 33.89 5.95 -2.78
N GLN A 406 34.26 4.86 -2.09
CA GLN A 406 35.65 4.59 -1.72
C GLN A 406 36.47 4.01 -2.88
N LEU A 407 35.83 3.21 -3.74
CA LEU A 407 36.47 2.64 -4.93
C LEU A 407 36.61 3.68 -6.05
N GLU A 408 35.65 4.60 -6.16
CA GLU A 408 35.56 5.57 -7.24
C GLU A 408 36.88 6.32 -7.53
N PRO A 409 37.64 6.82 -6.53
CA PRO A 409 38.91 7.52 -6.77
C PRO A 409 40.08 6.61 -7.18
N LYS A 410 39.99 5.30 -6.88
CA LYS A 410 41.03 4.31 -7.21
C LYS A 410 40.96 3.84 -8.67
N ILE A 411 39.87 4.18 -9.36
CA ILE A 411 39.62 3.78 -10.75
C ILE A 411 40.07 4.92 -11.66
N ALA A 412 40.88 4.58 -12.68
CA ALA A 412 41.28 5.52 -13.72
C ALA A 412 40.05 6.22 -14.34
N GLN A 413 40.13 7.54 -14.53
CA GLN A 413 39.00 8.37 -14.98
C GLN A 413 38.34 7.85 -16.27
N LYS A 414 39.13 7.28 -17.20
CA LYS A 414 38.64 6.68 -18.45
C LYS A 414 37.78 5.42 -18.22
N LYS A 415 38.09 4.62 -17.19
CA LYS A 415 37.40 3.34 -16.87
C LYS A 415 36.22 3.53 -15.90
N LYS A 416 36.18 4.63 -15.15
CA LYS A 416 35.16 4.91 -14.12
C LYS A 416 33.73 4.88 -14.65
N LYS A 417 33.47 5.56 -15.78
CA LYS A 417 32.14 5.58 -16.42
C LYS A 417 31.74 4.17 -16.88
N PHE A 418 32.69 3.44 -17.45
CA PHE A 418 32.45 2.09 -17.95
C PHE A 418 32.12 1.12 -16.80
N LEU A 419 32.94 1.06 -15.74
CA LEU A 419 32.72 0.14 -14.62
C LEU A 419 31.43 0.43 -13.87
N LEU A 420 31.14 1.70 -13.57
CA LEU A 420 29.88 2.04 -12.90
C LEU A 420 28.67 1.84 -13.83
N GLY A 421 28.84 2.07 -15.14
CA GLY A 421 27.83 1.73 -16.15
C GLY A 421 27.55 0.23 -16.20
N LEU A 422 28.60 -0.60 -16.19
CA LEU A 422 28.49 -2.05 -16.16
C LEU A 422 27.79 -2.54 -14.88
N ILE A 423 28.19 -2.04 -13.71
CA ILE A 423 27.54 -2.40 -12.43
C ILE A 423 26.07 -1.95 -12.44
N SER A 424 25.77 -0.77 -12.98
CA SER A 424 24.39 -0.30 -13.12
C SER A 424 23.59 -1.19 -14.07
N ALA A 425 24.17 -1.62 -15.20
CA ALA A 425 23.53 -2.53 -16.12
C ALA A 425 23.27 -3.90 -15.48
N LEU A 426 24.24 -4.46 -14.75
CA LEU A 426 24.07 -5.71 -14.00
C LEU A 426 22.99 -5.58 -12.93
N ALA A 427 22.95 -4.46 -12.21
CA ALA A 427 21.89 -4.16 -11.23
C ALA A 427 20.51 -4.07 -11.89
N LEU A 428 20.40 -3.38 -13.03
CA LEU A 428 19.15 -3.30 -13.77
C LEU A 428 18.70 -4.67 -14.29
N ILE A 429 19.64 -5.49 -14.76
CA ILE A 429 19.37 -6.87 -15.21
C ILE A 429 18.87 -7.71 -14.03
N GLU A 430 19.56 -7.67 -12.89
CA GLU A 430 19.17 -8.38 -11.65
C GLU A 430 17.79 -7.98 -11.15
N LEU A 431 17.50 -6.68 -11.14
CA LEU A 431 16.28 -6.10 -10.59
C LEU A 431 15.13 -6.05 -11.60
N ASN A 432 15.31 -6.56 -12.82
CA ASN A 432 14.32 -6.48 -13.87
C ASN A 432 13.15 -7.46 -13.65
N GLN A 433 11.94 -6.91 -13.56
CA GLN A 433 10.71 -7.68 -13.56
C GLN A 433 9.85 -7.49 -14.83
N ALA A 434 10.22 -6.58 -15.74
CA ALA A 434 9.51 -6.37 -17.01
C ALA A 434 9.67 -7.55 -17.99
N PRO A 435 8.65 -7.92 -18.78
CA PRO A 435 7.32 -7.32 -18.77
C PRO A 435 6.52 -7.67 -17.50
N ILE A 436 5.80 -6.68 -16.98
CA ILE A 436 4.78 -6.86 -15.94
C ILE A 436 3.55 -7.47 -16.61
N TYR A 437 3.06 -8.58 -16.07
CA TYR A 437 1.85 -9.24 -16.58
C TYR A 437 0.62 -8.40 -16.27
N LEU A 438 -0.19 -8.13 -17.29
CA LEU A 438 -1.43 -7.38 -17.15
C LEU A 438 -2.65 -8.24 -17.49
N THR A 439 -3.77 -8.04 -16.79
CA THR A 439 -5.05 -8.70 -16.99
C THR A 439 -6.18 -7.70 -17.21
N LYS A 440 -7.32 -8.16 -17.71
CA LYS A 440 -8.57 -7.42 -17.70
C LYS A 440 -9.48 -8.04 -16.65
N ILE A 441 -10.16 -7.20 -15.88
CA ILE A 441 -11.28 -7.65 -15.06
C ILE A 441 -12.51 -7.55 -15.97
N PRO A 442 -13.10 -8.67 -16.42
CA PRO A 442 -14.28 -8.62 -17.28
C PRO A 442 -15.43 -8.00 -16.49
N LEU A 443 -16.20 -7.12 -17.13
CA LEU A 443 -17.43 -6.56 -16.56
C LEU A 443 -18.61 -7.42 -17.03
N PRO A 444 -19.25 -8.20 -16.13
CA PRO A 444 -20.44 -8.97 -16.47
C PRO A 444 -21.57 -8.06 -16.98
N GLU A 445 -22.34 -8.54 -17.96
CA GLU A 445 -23.42 -7.77 -18.61
C GLU A 445 -24.47 -7.27 -17.63
N ILE A 446 -24.79 -8.06 -16.59
CA ILE A 446 -25.72 -7.66 -15.53
C ILE A 446 -25.39 -6.28 -14.93
N TYR A 447 -24.11 -5.98 -14.70
CA TYR A 447 -23.72 -4.70 -14.11
C TYR A 447 -23.91 -3.53 -15.07
N GLN A 448 -23.87 -3.78 -16.38
CA GLN A 448 -24.23 -2.77 -17.38
C GLN A 448 -25.74 -2.49 -17.34
N ASN A 449 -26.56 -3.54 -17.17
CA ASN A 449 -28.02 -3.40 -17.06
C ASN A 449 -28.40 -2.63 -15.78
N ILE A 450 -27.83 -3.01 -14.64
CA ILE A 450 -28.03 -2.33 -13.35
C ILE A 450 -27.61 -0.84 -13.44
N ALA A 451 -26.53 -0.54 -14.17
CA ALA A 451 -26.05 0.83 -14.34
C ALA A 451 -27.02 1.73 -15.13
N GLN A 452 -27.82 1.16 -16.04
CA GLN A 452 -28.75 1.92 -16.89
C GLN A 452 -30.04 2.30 -16.16
N GLU A 453 -30.41 1.60 -15.10
CA GLU A 453 -31.61 1.90 -14.34
C GLU A 453 -31.49 3.24 -13.63
N LYS A 454 -32.56 4.04 -13.64
CA LYS A 454 -32.55 5.38 -13.00
C LYS A 454 -32.90 5.34 -11.51
N ASP A 455 -33.59 4.30 -11.07
CA ASP A 455 -34.06 4.18 -9.69
C ASP A 455 -32.89 4.13 -8.69
N LYS A 456 -33.15 4.65 -7.49
CA LYS A 456 -32.25 4.51 -6.34
C LYS A 456 -32.61 3.24 -5.58
N PHE A 457 -31.73 2.25 -5.67
CA PHE A 457 -31.88 0.97 -5.00
C PHE A 457 -30.52 0.44 -4.56
N THR A 458 -30.58 -0.65 -3.80
CA THR A 458 -29.42 -1.33 -3.22
C THR A 458 -29.22 -2.70 -3.84
N VAL A 459 -27.96 -3.06 -4.03
CA VAL A 459 -27.51 -4.38 -4.49
C VAL A 459 -26.87 -5.11 -3.31
N LEU A 460 -27.24 -6.38 -3.11
CA LEU A 460 -26.60 -7.30 -2.17
C LEU A 460 -25.82 -8.34 -2.96
N GLU A 461 -24.56 -8.52 -2.62
CA GLU A 461 -23.68 -9.51 -3.25
C GLU A 461 -23.26 -10.57 -2.23
N LEU A 462 -23.38 -11.83 -2.61
CA LEU A 462 -23.12 -13.00 -1.76
C LEU A 462 -22.17 -13.97 -2.48
N PRO A 463 -21.37 -14.76 -1.74
CA PRO A 463 -21.31 -14.89 -0.28
C PRO A 463 -20.56 -13.74 0.42
N LEU A 464 -20.73 -13.61 1.74
CA LEU A 464 -20.12 -12.56 2.56
C LEU A 464 -18.65 -12.85 2.91
N LEU A 465 -17.80 -12.77 1.89
CA LEU A 465 -16.36 -13.06 2.01
C LEU A 465 -15.48 -12.03 1.30
N PRO A 466 -14.19 -11.93 1.68
CA PRO A 466 -13.30 -10.87 1.19
C PRO A 466 -13.23 -10.76 -0.33
N GLU A 467 -13.25 -11.88 -1.06
CA GLU A 467 -13.21 -11.92 -2.51
C GLU A 467 -14.45 -11.24 -3.12
N THR A 468 -15.65 -11.57 -2.65
CA THR A 468 -16.91 -10.93 -3.08
C THR A 468 -16.86 -9.43 -2.82
N TYR A 469 -16.39 -8.99 -1.65
CA TYR A 469 -16.27 -7.56 -1.32
C TYR A 469 -15.38 -6.81 -2.30
N ARG A 470 -14.30 -7.44 -2.77
CA ARG A 470 -13.43 -6.84 -3.79
C ARG A 470 -14.19 -6.69 -5.12
N TYR A 471 -14.88 -7.73 -5.59
CA TYR A 471 -15.64 -7.66 -6.84
C TYR A 471 -16.81 -6.66 -6.76
N ALA A 472 -17.58 -6.68 -5.69
CA ALA A 472 -18.65 -5.72 -5.42
C ALA A 472 -18.14 -4.27 -5.51
N GLY A 473 -17.00 -3.99 -4.85
CA GLY A 473 -16.38 -2.66 -4.88
C GLY A 473 -15.99 -2.22 -6.28
N ILE A 474 -15.31 -3.07 -7.07
CA ILE A 474 -14.94 -2.69 -8.44
C ILE A 474 -16.16 -2.50 -9.34
N PHE A 475 -17.17 -3.36 -9.25
CA PHE A 475 -18.36 -3.22 -10.08
C PHE A 475 -19.23 -2.04 -9.68
N GLN A 476 -19.23 -1.65 -8.40
CA GLN A 476 -19.86 -0.41 -7.94
C GLN A 476 -19.29 0.83 -8.63
N THR A 477 -18.01 0.82 -9.01
CA THR A 477 -17.43 1.94 -9.79
C THR A 477 -18.11 2.13 -11.16
N TYR A 478 -18.72 1.07 -11.70
CA TYR A 478 -19.48 1.10 -12.95
C TYR A 478 -20.96 1.41 -12.71
N HIS A 479 -21.64 0.62 -11.86
CA HIS A 479 -23.10 0.73 -11.73
C HIS A 479 -23.58 1.82 -10.77
N ARG A 480 -22.70 2.33 -9.88
CA ARG A 480 -22.94 3.46 -8.98
C ARG A 480 -24.22 3.34 -8.13
N LYS A 481 -24.63 2.11 -7.82
CA LYS A 481 -25.76 1.81 -6.93
C LYS A 481 -25.26 1.61 -5.49
N TYR A 482 -26.18 1.68 -4.55
CA TYR A 482 -25.90 1.40 -3.15
C TYR A 482 -25.57 -0.08 -2.97
N LEU A 483 -24.67 -0.40 -2.06
CA LEU A 483 -24.37 -1.76 -1.62
C LEU A 483 -24.90 -1.98 -0.21
N ALA A 484 -25.51 -3.14 0.00
CA ALA A 484 -26.02 -3.55 1.30
C ALA A 484 -24.89 -3.89 2.28
N ILE A 485 -23.76 -4.38 1.73
CA ILE A 485 -22.58 -4.82 2.47
C ILE A 485 -21.54 -3.69 2.56
N ASP A 486 -20.62 -3.82 3.53
CA ASP A 486 -19.38 -3.04 3.49
C ASP A 486 -18.34 -3.71 2.56
N LEU A 487 -17.22 -3.03 2.30
CA LEU A 487 -16.15 -3.50 1.39
C LEU A 487 -14.89 -3.94 2.12
N THR A 488 -15.01 -4.20 3.42
CA THR A 488 -13.91 -4.52 4.32
C THR A 488 -14.11 -5.88 4.95
N ALA A 489 -13.01 -6.60 5.18
CA ALA A 489 -13.06 -7.80 6.01
C ALA A 489 -13.13 -7.46 7.52
N ARG A 490 -13.22 -6.17 7.88
CA ARG A 490 -13.32 -5.75 9.27
C ARG A 490 -14.78 -5.87 9.66
N LYS A 491 -15.08 -6.71 10.65
CA LYS A 491 -16.40 -6.76 11.28
C LYS A 491 -16.64 -5.46 12.06
N VAL A 492 -16.87 -4.35 11.36
CA VAL A 492 -17.21 -3.07 11.97
C VAL A 492 -18.65 -3.16 12.46
N GLY A 493 -18.84 -2.96 13.77
CA GLY A 493 -20.09 -3.26 14.46
C GLY A 493 -20.26 -4.77 14.69
N ALA A 494 -20.03 -5.22 15.91
CA ALA A 494 -20.20 -6.60 16.38
C ALA A 494 -21.68 -7.06 16.41
N GLY A 495 -22.39 -6.84 15.31
CA GLY A 495 -23.84 -7.01 15.19
C GLY A 495 -24.39 -6.72 13.78
N PHE A 496 -23.62 -6.11 12.87
CA PHE A 496 -24.13 -5.76 11.53
C PHE A 496 -24.52 -7.01 10.73
N TYR A 497 -23.62 -8.00 10.70
CA TYR A 497 -23.85 -9.28 10.03
C TYR A 497 -24.67 -10.28 10.88
N ASP A 498 -24.92 -9.95 12.15
CA ASP A 498 -25.78 -10.76 13.03
C ASP A 498 -27.27 -10.41 12.84
N ARG A 499 -27.59 -9.39 12.03
CA ARG A 499 -28.97 -9.08 11.65
C ARG A 499 -29.58 -10.24 10.84
N PRO A 500 -30.88 -10.55 11.01
CA PRO A 500 -31.52 -11.71 10.40
C PRO A 500 -31.24 -11.89 8.90
N MET A 501 -31.30 -10.82 8.09
CA MET A 501 -31.03 -10.91 6.66
C MET A 501 -29.62 -11.44 6.37
N PHE A 502 -28.59 -10.85 6.96
CA PHE A 502 -27.22 -11.30 6.74
C PHE A 502 -26.94 -12.64 7.41
N PHE A 503 -27.45 -12.86 8.62
CA PHE A 503 -27.22 -14.08 9.38
C PHE A 503 -27.72 -15.33 8.66
N TYR A 504 -28.91 -15.27 8.06
CA TYR A 504 -29.48 -16.38 7.30
C TYR A 504 -28.98 -16.45 5.85
N LEU A 505 -28.69 -15.32 5.19
CA LEU A 505 -28.14 -15.35 3.83
C LEU A 505 -26.65 -15.72 3.79
N ASP A 506 -25.90 -15.50 4.87
CA ASP A 506 -24.52 -15.96 4.98
C ASP A 506 -24.44 -17.48 5.06
N GLU A 507 -25.30 -18.10 5.87
CA GLU A 507 -25.40 -19.56 6.00
C GLU A 507 -26.88 -20.00 5.93
N PRO A 508 -27.40 -20.28 4.72
CA PRO A 508 -28.83 -20.55 4.48
C PRO A 508 -29.36 -21.77 5.24
N LEU A 509 -28.48 -22.73 5.54
CA LEU A 509 -28.83 -23.91 6.33
C LEU A 509 -29.37 -23.54 7.71
N ARG A 510 -28.92 -22.42 8.30
CA ARG A 510 -29.45 -21.90 9.58
C ARG A 510 -30.94 -21.62 9.51
N PHE A 511 -31.45 -21.16 8.37
CA PHE A 511 -32.87 -20.92 8.15
C PHE A 511 -33.62 -22.23 7.86
N LEU A 512 -33.03 -23.08 7.01
CA LEU A 512 -33.69 -24.32 6.56
C LEU A 512 -33.87 -25.36 7.68
N LEU A 513 -33.07 -25.27 8.75
CA LEU A 513 -33.18 -26.11 9.95
C LEU A 513 -34.21 -25.60 10.98
N LEU A 514 -34.76 -24.40 10.80
CA LEU A 514 -35.78 -23.84 11.70
C LEU A 514 -37.12 -24.59 11.57
N THR A 515 -37.92 -24.54 12.64
CA THR A 515 -39.32 -24.98 12.59
C THR A 515 -40.14 -24.07 11.67
N PRO A 516 -41.31 -24.50 11.15
CA PRO A 516 -42.13 -23.66 10.28
C PRO A 516 -42.53 -22.30 10.88
N GLU A 517 -42.81 -22.25 12.19
CA GLU A 517 -43.15 -20.99 12.89
C GLU A 517 -41.95 -20.04 12.96
N GLU A 518 -40.77 -20.57 13.27
CA GLU A 518 -39.52 -19.80 13.29
C GLU A 518 -39.12 -19.34 11.88
N GLN A 519 -39.35 -20.16 10.85
CA GLN A 519 -39.14 -19.78 9.45
C GLN A 519 -40.04 -18.62 9.04
N ASP A 520 -41.32 -18.62 9.44
CA ASP A 520 -42.23 -17.51 9.15
C ASP A 520 -41.81 -16.22 9.85
N GLN A 521 -41.32 -16.30 11.09
CA GLN A 521 -40.80 -15.14 11.81
C GLN A 521 -39.51 -14.62 11.18
N ALA A 522 -38.52 -15.49 10.97
CA ALA A 522 -37.26 -15.14 10.32
C ALA A 522 -37.48 -14.56 8.92
N LYS A 523 -38.42 -15.12 8.16
CA LYS A 523 -38.80 -14.62 6.83
C LYS A 523 -39.33 -13.19 6.90
N LYS A 524 -40.23 -12.88 7.85
CA LYS A 524 -40.76 -11.51 8.03
C LYS A 524 -39.65 -10.53 8.38
N GLU A 525 -38.69 -10.93 9.22
CA GLU A 525 -37.53 -10.11 9.57
C GLU A 525 -36.63 -9.84 8.36
N ILE A 526 -36.31 -10.87 7.57
CA ILE A 526 -35.55 -10.76 6.33
C ILE A 526 -36.27 -9.82 5.35
N GLU A 527 -37.58 -10.02 5.10
CA GLU A 527 -38.36 -9.19 4.18
C GLU A 527 -38.45 -7.72 4.64
N THR A 528 -38.55 -7.49 5.95
CA THR A 528 -38.54 -6.14 6.53
C THR A 528 -37.20 -5.46 6.28
N GLU A 529 -36.09 -6.17 6.47
CA GLU A 529 -34.76 -5.62 6.22
C GLU A 529 -34.49 -5.40 4.72
N LEU A 530 -34.93 -6.31 3.84
CA LEU A 530 -34.87 -6.14 2.39
C LEU A 530 -35.58 -4.85 1.95
N GLY A 531 -36.77 -4.59 2.50
CA GLY A 531 -37.55 -3.37 2.26
C GLY A 531 -36.85 -2.12 2.81
N HIS A 532 -36.42 -2.15 4.08
CA HIS A 532 -35.71 -1.04 4.72
C HIS A 532 -34.45 -0.62 3.95
N ARG A 533 -33.69 -1.59 3.45
CA ARG A 533 -32.46 -1.35 2.65
C ARG A 533 -32.74 -1.10 1.17
N LYS A 534 -33.99 -1.21 0.70
CA LYS A 534 -34.39 -1.04 -0.70
C LYS A 534 -33.62 -1.98 -1.64
N ILE A 535 -33.52 -3.26 -1.26
CA ILE A 535 -32.81 -4.27 -2.05
C ILE A 535 -33.62 -4.60 -3.30
N LYS A 536 -33.05 -4.33 -4.48
CA LYS A 536 -33.63 -4.69 -5.77
C LYS A 536 -32.95 -5.90 -6.39
N TYR A 537 -31.65 -6.08 -6.14
CA TYR A 537 -30.87 -7.17 -6.70
C TYR A 537 -30.09 -7.91 -5.62
N ILE A 538 -30.19 -9.24 -5.63
CA ILE A 538 -29.29 -10.14 -4.90
C ILE A 538 -28.47 -10.93 -5.94
N ILE A 539 -27.15 -10.76 -5.91
CA ILE A 539 -26.20 -11.37 -6.84
C ILE A 539 -25.39 -12.44 -6.11
N LEU A 540 -25.42 -13.66 -6.63
CA LEU A 540 -24.67 -14.80 -6.11
C LEU A 540 -23.42 -15.06 -6.97
N TYR A 541 -22.25 -15.05 -6.35
CA TYR A 541 -20.98 -15.47 -6.95
C TYR A 541 -20.79 -16.97 -6.76
N LEU A 542 -21.25 -17.74 -7.74
CA LEU A 542 -21.30 -19.20 -7.67
C LEU A 542 -19.91 -19.81 -7.47
N LYS A 543 -18.86 -19.20 -8.04
CA LYS A 543 -17.47 -19.68 -7.93
C LYS A 543 -16.93 -19.72 -6.49
N PHE A 544 -17.48 -18.92 -5.58
CA PHE A 544 -16.98 -18.82 -4.20
C PHE A 544 -17.79 -19.66 -3.19
N MET A 545 -18.67 -20.52 -3.68
CA MET A 545 -19.53 -21.38 -2.85
C MET A 545 -19.48 -22.81 -3.37
N ASP A 546 -19.73 -23.78 -2.48
CA ASP A 546 -19.97 -25.16 -2.88
C ASP A 546 -21.42 -25.33 -3.41
N GLU A 547 -21.68 -26.48 -4.05
CA GLU A 547 -22.98 -26.77 -4.65
C GLU A 547 -24.11 -26.81 -3.62
N GLU A 548 -23.82 -27.25 -2.39
CA GLU A 548 -24.78 -27.35 -1.30
C GLU A 548 -25.25 -25.96 -0.85
N LYS A 549 -24.30 -25.05 -0.55
CA LYS A 549 -24.61 -23.66 -0.18
C LYS A 549 -25.32 -22.92 -1.30
N ILE A 550 -24.98 -23.18 -2.57
CA ILE A 550 -25.71 -22.61 -3.73
C ILE A 550 -27.16 -23.09 -3.75
N ALA A 551 -27.40 -24.39 -3.56
CA ALA A 551 -28.74 -24.97 -3.56
C ALA A 551 -29.60 -24.44 -2.40
N ASP A 552 -29.01 -24.32 -1.21
CA ASP A 552 -29.71 -23.82 -0.04
C ASP A 552 -30.02 -22.31 -0.15
N LEU A 553 -29.10 -21.51 -0.69
CA LEU A 553 -29.37 -20.11 -1.01
C LEU A 553 -30.48 -19.98 -2.06
N ASP A 554 -30.48 -20.79 -3.11
CA ASP A 554 -31.54 -20.80 -4.12
C ASP A 554 -32.92 -21.13 -3.50
N ARG A 555 -32.98 -22.10 -2.58
CA ARG A 555 -34.21 -22.42 -1.83
C ARG A 555 -34.68 -21.25 -0.98
N LEU A 556 -33.79 -20.70 -0.14
CA LEU A 556 -34.13 -19.57 0.72
C LEU A 556 -34.58 -18.34 -0.09
N LEU A 557 -33.86 -18.00 -1.16
CA LEU A 557 -34.23 -16.88 -2.01
C LEU A 557 -35.59 -17.10 -2.68
N LYS A 558 -35.91 -18.31 -3.14
CA LYS A 558 -37.26 -18.62 -3.68
C LYS A 558 -38.37 -18.48 -2.62
N ILE A 559 -38.10 -18.83 -1.36
CA ILE A 559 -39.04 -18.63 -0.23
C ILE A 559 -39.35 -17.14 -0.02
N LEU A 560 -38.37 -16.27 -0.27
CA LEU A 560 -38.50 -14.81 -0.24
C LEU A 560 -39.21 -14.20 -1.47
N LYS A 561 -39.67 -15.04 -2.41
CA LYS A 561 -40.50 -14.66 -3.57
C LYS A 561 -39.92 -13.51 -4.43
N PRO A 562 -38.76 -13.72 -5.08
CA PRO A 562 -38.21 -12.75 -6.02
C PRO A 562 -39.17 -12.56 -7.20
N THR A 563 -39.22 -11.36 -7.77
CA THR A 563 -40.03 -11.04 -8.95
C THR A 563 -39.62 -11.91 -10.14
N LYS A 564 -38.31 -12.11 -10.34
CA LYS A 564 -37.75 -13.05 -11.32
C LYS A 564 -36.29 -13.38 -11.03
N ILE A 565 -35.81 -14.48 -11.61
CA ILE A 565 -34.38 -14.72 -11.82
C ILE A 565 -33.98 -13.90 -13.05
N PHE A 566 -33.26 -12.80 -12.83
CA PHE A 566 -32.96 -11.81 -13.86
C PHE A 566 -31.79 -12.23 -14.76
N TYR A 567 -30.82 -12.97 -14.21
CA TYR A 567 -29.60 -13.38 -14.91
C TYR A 567 -29.07 -14.69 -14.30
N SER A 568 -28.60 -15.61 -15.14
CA SER A 568 -28.05 -16.90 -14.70
C SER A 568 -26.99 -17.39 -15.67
N GLU A 569 -25.73 -17.22 -15.28
CA GLU A 569 -24.53 -17.69 -15.99
C GLU A 569 -23.71 -18.58 -15.04
N PRO A 570 -22.74 -19.38 -15.55
CA PRO A 570 -21.93 -20.27 -14.70
C PRO A 570 -21.20 -19.56 -13.55
N ALA A 571 -20.90 -18.27 -13.69
CA ALA A 571 -20.21 -17.50 -12.65
C ALA A 571 -21.16 -16.76 -11.69
N LEU A 572 -22.34 -16.35 -12.15
CA LEU A 572 -23.24 -15.44 -11.43
C LEU A 572 -24.70 -15.83 -11.60
N LYS A 573 -25.45 -15.79 -10.49
CA LYS A 573 -26.91 -15.91 -10.50
C LYS A 573 -27.54 -14.71 -9.80
N VAL A 574 -28.56 -14.10 -10.42
CA VAL A 574 -29.10 -12.81 -10.00
C VAL A 574 -30.61 -12.90 -9.82
N TYR A 575 -31.07 -12.51 -8.63
CA TYR A 575 -32.47 -12.44 -8.27
C TYR A 575 -32.89 -10.98 -8.21
N GLN A 576 -34.01 -10.66 -8.85
CA GLN A 576 -34.62 -9.34 -8.78
C GLN A 576 -35.81 -9.37 -7.80
N PHE A 577 -35.88 -8.36 -6.95
CA PHE A 577 -36.96 -8.12 -6.00
C PHE A 577 -37.69 -6.83 -6.34
N GLU A 578 -38.97 -6.78 -6.00
CA GLU A 578 -39.78 -5.57 -6.12
C GLU A 578 -39.39 -4.60 -4.99
N LEU A 579 -39.25 -3.32 -5.35
CA LEU A 579 -39.03 -2.28 -4.35
C LEU A 579 -40.35 -2.07 -3.61
N LYS A 580 -40.43 -2.53 -2.35
CA LYS A 580 -41.55 -2.18 -1.48
C LYS A 580 -41.47 -0.68 -1.21
N GLU A 581 -42.48 0.08 -1.65
CA GLU A 581 -42.65 1.47 -1.21
C GLU A 581 -42.97 1.45 0.29
N ASN A 582 -42.11 2.09 1.09
CA ASN A 582 -42.38 2.37 2.50
C ASN A 582 -43.20 3.64 2.62
#